data_AF-A0A2H0GBN6-F1
#
_entry.id   AF-A0A2H0GBN6-F1
#
_cell.length_a   1.000
_cell.length_b   1.000
_cell.length_c   1.000
_cell.angle_alpha   90.00
_cell.angle_beta   90.00
_cell.angle_gamma   90.00
#
_symmetry.space_group_name_H-M   'P 1'
#
loop_
_entity.id
_entity.type
_entity.pdbx_description
1 polymer ?
#
loop_
_entity_poly.entity_id
_entity_poly.type
_entity_poly.pdbx_seq_one_letter_code
_entity_poly.pdbx_strand_id
1 'polypeptide(L)' 'MENEYGCEDTTEKIIKINPVFVIFIPNAFTPDEDGINDYFFATGYGITQIETLIFDRWGELIFEGYELESKWDGT' A
#
# COMPACT_ATOMS: atom_id res chain seq x y z
N MET A 1 -23.97 -1.39 -30.49
CA MET A 1 -23.99 -0.67 -31.78
C MET A 1 -24.74 -1.56 -32.75
N GLU A 2 -25.67 -1.04 -33.54
CA GLU A 2 -26.50 -1.85 -34.43
C GLU A 2 -26.20 -1.45 -35.89
N ASN A 3 -26.05 -2.44 -36.77
CA ASN A 3 -25.90 -2.16 -38.20
C ASN A 3 -27.28 -2.04 -38.90
N GLU A 4 -27.29 -1.60 -40.15
CA GLU A 4 -28.51 -1.37 -40.95
C GLU A 4 -29.36 -2.64 -41.21
N TYR A 5 -28.84 -3.84 -40.88
CA TYR A 5 -29.52 -5.13 -41.03
C TYR A 5 -30.04 -5.69 -39.71
N GLY A 6 -29.96 -4.91 -38.62
CA GLY A 6 -30.46 -5.31 -37.30
C GLY A 6 -29.55 -6.25 -36.51
N CYS A 7 -28.27 -6.38 -36.89
CA CYS A 7 -27.31 -7.09 -36.05
C CYS A 7 -26.77 -6.16 -34.97
N GLU A 8 -27.04 -6.49 -33.72
CA GLU A 8 -26.46 -5.83 -32.56
C GLU A 8 -25.08 -6.40 -32.23
N ASP A 9 -24.11 -5.51 -32.05
CA ASP A 9 -22.79 -5.81 -31.52
C ASP A 9 -22.68 -5.33 -30.07
N THR A 10 -22.06 -6.17 -29.23
CA THR A 10 -21.88 -5.93 -27.79
C THR A 10 -20.40 -5.86 -27.47
N THR A 11 -20.00 -4.80 -26.79
CA THR A 11 -18.67 -4.70 -26.19
C THR A 11 -18.81 -4.46 -24.69
N GLU A 12 -18.04 -5.19 -23.91
CA GLU A 12 -18.03 -5.07 -22.46
C GLU A 12 -16.60 -4.77 -22.00
N LYS A 13 -16.49 -3.90 -20.99
CA LYS A 13 -15.21 -3.60 -20.34
C LYS A 13 -15.41 -3.58 -18.83
N ILE A 14 -14.59 -4.37 -18.14
CA ILE A 14 -14.55 -4.36 -16.68
C ILE A 14 -13.90 -3.07 -16.22
N ILE A 15 -14.63 -2.26 -15.45
CA ILE A 15 -14.07 -1.13 -14.73
C ILE A 15 -13.73 -1.60 -13.31
N LYS A 16 -12.45 -1.59 -12.97
CA LYS A 16 -12.00 -1.82 -11.60
C LYS A 16 -12.10 -0.51 -10.83
N ILE A 17 -13.07 -0.43 -9.92
CA ILE A 17 -13.16 0.68 -8.98
C ILE A 17 -12.22 0.35 -7.82
N ASN A 18 -11.11 1.08 -7.74
CA ASN A 18 -10.20 0.96 -6.59
C ASN A 18 -10.85 1.62 -5.36
N PRO A 19 -10.55 1.13 -4.15
CA PRO A 19 -11.01 1.76 -2.93
C PRO A 19 -10.51 3.21 -2.86
N VAL A 20 -11.34 4.10 -2.31
CA VAL A 20 -10.98 5.52 -2.10
C VAL A 20 -9.81 5.64 -1.13
N PHE A 21 -9.71 4.72 -0.18
CA PHE A 21 -8.66 4.63 0.81
C PHE A 21 -8.33 3.18 1.10
N VAL A 22 -7.04 2.85 1.19
CA VAL A 22 -6.55 1.56 1.68
C VAL A 22 -5.15 1.73 2.25
N ILE A 23 -4.86 1.01 3.32
CA ILE A 23 -3.54 0.96 3.95
C ILE A 23 -3.12 -0.50 4.13
N PHE A 24 -1.86 -0.77 3.86
CA PHE A 24 -1.19 -2.06 4.03
C PHE A 24 0.03 -1.83 4.91
N ILE A 25 0.14 -2.63 5.97
CA ILE A 25 1.24 -2.60 6.92
C ILE A 25 1.77 -4.04 7.01
N PRO A 26 3.06 -4.28 6.81
CA PRO A 26 3.63 -5.61 6.95
C PRO A 26 3.51 -6.09 8.40
N ASN A 27 3.29 -7.38 8.59
CA ASN A 27 3.24 -8.00 9.92
C ASN A 27 4.62 -8.51 10.38
N ALA A 28 5.55 -8.68 9.44
CA ALA A 28 6.91 -9.15 9.65
C ALA A 28 7.81 -8.64 8.51
N PHE A 29 9.08 -8.46 8.82
CA PHE A 29 10.13 -8.04 7.90
C PHE A 29 11.46 -8.67 8.37
N THR A 30 12.42 -8.84 7.47
CA THR A 30 13.73 -9.42 7.75
C THR A 30 14.79 -8.44 7.27
N PRO A 31 15.39 -7.62 8.14
CA PRO A 31 16.41 -6.67 7.74
C PRO A 31 17.77 -7.38 7.59
N ASP A 32 17.94 -8.15 6.52
CA ASP A 32 19.18 -8.89 6.23
C ASP A 32 19.88 -8.47 4.92
N GLU A 33 19.40 -7.39 4.30
CA GLU A 33 19.95 -6.76 3.10
C GLU A 33 19.87 -7.64 1.84
N ASP A 34 18.93 -8.60 1.80
CA ASP A 34 18.72 -9.47 0.64
C ASP A 34 17.83 -8.85 -0.45
N GLY A 35 17.23 -7.68 -0.17
CA GLY A 35 16.30 -6.96 -1.03
C GLY A 35 14.83 -7.35 -0.85
N ILE A 36 14.53 -8.28 0.06
CA ILE A 36 13.22 -8.91 0.26
C ILE A 36 12.72 -8.64 1.69
N ASN A 37 11.77 -7.72 1.82
CA ASN A 37 11.19 -7.33 3.11
C ASN A 37 12.23 -6.81 4.13
N ASP A 38 13.24 -6.06 3.67
CA ASP A 38 14.26 -5.44 4.55
C ASP A 38 13.74 -4.31 5.42
N TYR A 39 12.57 -3.76 5.07
CA TYR A 39 12.05 -2.56 5.70
C TYR A 39 10.62 -2.75 6.19
N PHE A 40 10.34 -2.20 7.36
CA PHE A 40 9.00 -1.97 7.86
C PHE A 40 8.51 -0.57 7.42
N PHE A 41 7.40 -0.52 6.68
CA PHE A 41 6.75 0.73 6.27
C PHE A 41 5.29 0.48 5.90
N ALA A 42 4.46 1.52 6.03
CA ALA A 42 3.08 1.48 5.56
C ALA A 42 3.01 1.90 4.09
N THR A 43 2.07 1.34 3.34
CA THR A 43 1.80 1.72 1.94
C THR A 43 0.29 1.70 1.67
N GLY A 44 -0.19 2.38 0.64
CA GLY A 44 -1.62 2.47 0.41
C GLY A 44 -2.03 3.49 -0.64
N TYR A 45 -3.34 3.69 -0.76
CA TYR A 45 -3.95 4.70 -1.62
C TYR A 45 -4.81 5.64 -0.78
N GLY A 46 -4.89 6.92 -1.18
CA GLY A 46 -5.73 7.91 -0.51
C GLY A 46 -5.19 8.40 0.85
N ILE A 47 -3.91 8.15 1.15
CA ILE A 47 -3.26 8.62 2.39
C ILE A 47 -2.83 10.07 2.19
N THR A 48 -3.37 10.98 3.01
CA THR A 48 -3.01 12.41 2.97
C THR A 48 -1.96 12.78 4.00
N GLN A 49 -1.90 12.08 5.13
CA GLN A 49 -0.93 12.24 6.21
C GLN A 49 -0.70 10.87 6.86
N ILE A 50 0.52 10.64 7.35
CA ILE A 50 0.89 9.44 8.08
C ILE A 50 1.86 9.78 9.21
N GLU A 51 1.74 9.06 10.31
CA GLU A 51 2.69 9.07 11.42
C GLU A 51 2.96 7.61 11.79
N THR A 52 4.22 7.20 11.71
CA THR A 52 4.69 5.86 12.04
C THR A 52 5.56 5.96 13.28
N LEU A 53 5.14 5.30 14.36
CA LEU A 53 5.87 5.24 15.62
C LEU A 53 6.16 3.78 15.94
N ILE A 54 7.43 3.45 16.19
CA ILE A 54 7.86 2.09 16.52
C ILE A 54 8.48 2.12 17.91
N PHE A 55 8.02 1.19 18.74
CA PHE A 55 8.43 1.08 20.13
C PHE A 55 9.12 -0.24 20.38
N ASP A 56 10.06 -0.24 21.31
CA ASP A 56 10.65 -1.47 21.83
C ASP A 56 9.67 -2.21 22.76
N ARG A 57 10.13 -3.32 23.36
CA ARG A 57 9.29 -4.13 24.27
C ARG A 57 8.98 -3.43 25.60
N TRP A 58 9.71 -2.39 25.95
CA TRP A 58 9.57 -1.62 27.17
C TRP A 58 8.76 -0.32 26.96
N GLY A 59 8.37 -0.04 25.73
CA GLY A 59 7.61 1.16 25.36
C GLY A 59 8.49 2.37 25.05
N GLU A 60 9.80 2.19 24.87
CA GLU A 60 10.69 3.23 24.39
C GLU A 60 10.49 3.44 22.88
N LEU A 61 10.34 4.69 22.45
CA LEU A 61 10.24 5.04 21.03
C LEU A 61 11.63 4.86 20.39
N ILE A 62 11.72 3.98 19.40
CA ILE A 62 12.98 3.68 18.70
C ILE A 62 12.99 4.20 17.26
N PHE A 63 11.83 4.51 16.68
CA PHE A 63 11.73 5.12 15.35
C PHE A 63 10.45 5.96 15.21
N GLU A 64 10.57 7.09 14.52
CA GLU A 64 9.46 7.94 14.11
C GLU A 64 9.57 8.30 12.62
N GLY A 65 8.45 8.35 11.92
CA GLY A 65 8.39 8.71 10.50
C GLY A 65 7.08 9.42 10.16
N TYR A 66 7.16 10.44 9.31
CA TYR A 66 6.02 11.33 8.99
C TYR A 66 5.66 11.32 7.50
N GLU A 67 6.34 10.50 6.70
CA GLU A 67 6.16 10.39 5.25
C GLU A 67 5.88 8.94 4.85
N LEU A 68 5.27 8.70 3.69
CA LEU A 68 5.02 7.34 3.18
C LEU A 68 6.32 6.60 2.84
N GLU A 69 7.37 7.35 2.55
CA GLU A 69 8.71 6.87 2.27
C GLU A 69 9.50 6.56 3.54
N SER A 70 8.99 6.92 4.72
CA SER A 70 9.61 6.57 6.00
C SER A 70 9.62 5.05 6.17
N LYS A 71 10.82 4.49 6.16
CA LYS A 71 11.10 3.06 6.27
C LYS A 71 12.01 2.82 7.46
N TRP A 72 11.67 1.81 8.25
CA TRP A 72 12.51 1.35 9.34
C TRP A 72 13.21 0.06 8.94
N ASP A 73 14.52 0.00 9.13
CA ASP A 73 15.40 -1.13 8.80
C ASP A 73 15.72 -2.01 10.02
N GLY A 74 15.07 -1.79 11.17
CA GLY A 74 15.29 -2.59 12.37
C GLY A 74 16.37 -2.07 13.32
N THR A 75 16.99 -0.91 13.04
CA THR A 75 18.01 -0.27 13.90
C THR A 75 17.48 0.95 14.63
#